data_AF-A0A6J4Q089-F1
#
_entry.id   AF-A0A6J4Q089-F1
#
_cell.length_a   1.000
_cell.length_b   1.000
_cell.length_c   1.000
_cell.angle_alpha   90.00
_cell.angle_beta   90.00
_cell.angle_gamma   90.00
#
_symmetry.space_group_name_H-M   'P 1'
#
loop_
_entity.id
_entity.type
_entity.pdbx_description
1 polymer ?
#
loop_
_entity_poly.entity_id
_entity_poly.type
_entity_poly.pdbx_seq_one_letter_code
_entity_poly.pdbx_strand_id
1 'polypeptide(L)'
;MPEDRPVRLELPLEEAEAVHAALEDLIETGTPNPNLHHTQRILAWRILAAKTGTGLTARLAELARRAGTLEQYETARDDELGPILDGLESAENRDP
;
A
#
# COMPACT_ATOMS: atom_id res chain seq x y z
N MET A 1 -23.73 -0.51 16.40
CA MET A 1 -22.68 -0.18 15.43
C MET A 1 -23.19 -0.61 14.07
N PRO A 2 -23.15 0.23 13.03
CA PRO A 2 -23.41 -0.24 11.68
C PRO A 2 -22.52 -1.47 11.45
N GLU A 3 -23.12 -2.53 10.94
CA GLU A 3 -22.56 -3.88 10.98
C GLU A 3 -21.17 -3.91 10.34
N ASP A 4 -20.19 -4.48 11.05
CA ASP A 4 -18.80 -4.67 10.62
C ASP A 4 -18.71 -5.79 9.55
N ARG A 5 -19.61 -5.71 8.57
CA ARG A 5 -19.81 -6.72 7.55
C ARG A 5 -18.91 -6.35 6.36
N PRO A 6 -17.94 -7.20 6.00
CA PRO A 6 -17.07 -6.91 4.88
C PRO A 6 -17.87 -6.89 3.57
N VAL A 7 -17.54 -5.93 2.70
CA VAL A 7 -18.04 -5.85 1.32
C VAL A 7 -16.93 -6.30 0.38
N ARG A 8 -17.27 -7.14 -0.60
CA ARG A 8 -16.34 -7.51 -1.68
C ARG A 8 -16.50 -6.51 -2.83
N LEU A 9 -15.41 -5.85 -3.18
CA LEU A 9 -15.33 -4.96 -4.33
C LEU A 9 -14.53 -5.66 -5.43
N GLU A 10 -15.08 -5.72 -6.63
CA GLU A 10 -14.40 -6.21 -7.83
C GLU A 10 -14.29 -5.04 -8.79
N LEU A 11 -13.06 -4.59 -9.03
CA LEU A 11 -12.75 -3.46 -9.89
C LEU A 11 -11.68 -3.90 -10.90
N PRO A 12 -11.78 -3.51 -12.18
CA PRO A 12 -10.64 -3.51 -13.08
C PRO A 12 -9.46 -2.75 -12.47
N LEU A 13 -8.22 -3.17 -12.76
CA LEU A 13 -7.03 -2.54 -12.20
C LEU A 13 -6.99 -1.02 -12.47
N GLU A 14 -7.34 -0.62 -13.69
CA GLU A 14 -7.39 0.79 -14.10
C GLU A 14 -8.39 1.61 -13.26
N GLU A 15 -9.58 1.05 -12.99
CA GLU A 15 -10.58 1.70 -12.15
C GLU A 15 -10.13 1.77 -10.69
N ALA A 16 -9.49 0.71 -10.19
CA ALA A 16 -8.92 0.70 -8.84
C ALA A 16 -7.85 1.78 -8.69
N GLU A 17 -6.97 1.95 -9.67
CA GLU A 17 -5.95 3.01 -9.70
C GLU A 17 -6.57 4.41 -9.76
N ALA A 18 -7.61 4.61 -10.58
CA ALA A 18 -8.32 5.88 -10.64
C ALA A 18 -9.00 6.24 -9.30
N VAL A 19 -9.62 5.27 -8.64
CA VAL A 19 -10.23 5.46 -7.30
C VAL A 19 -9.16 5.76 -6.26
N HIS A 20 -8.00 5.07 -6.33
CA HIS A 20 -6.88 5.31 -5.42
C HIS A 20 -6.34 6.73 -5.55
N ALA A 21 -6.13 7.22 -6.78
CA ALA A 21 -5.71 8.60 -7.03
C ALA A 21 -6.74 9.62 -6.51
N ALA A 22 -8.04 9.40 -6.78
CA ALA A 22 -9.09 10.29 -6.28
C ALA A 22 -9.19 10.30 -4.74
N LEU A 23 -8.91 9.18 -4.08
CA LEU A 23 -8.84 9.11 -2.62
C LEU A 23 -7.66 9.88 -2.06
N GLU A 24 -6.50 9.83 -2.71
CA GLU A 24 -5.32 10.62 -2.33
C GLU A 24 -5.61 12.11 -2.43
N ASP A 25 -6.17 12.57 -3.55
CA ASP A 25 -6.57 13.97 -3.74
C ASP A 25 -7.55 14.43 -2.65
N LEU A 26 -8.54 13.58 -2.32
CA LEU A 26 -9.53 13.91 -1.28
C LEU A 26 -8.92 13.93 0.12
N ILE A 27 -7.96 13.06 0.42
CA ILE A 27 -7.24 13.04 1.69
C ILE A 27 -6.38 14.30 1.85
N GLU A 28 -5.72 14.73 0.78
CA GLU A 28 -4.83 15.90 0.79
C GLU A 28 -5.60 17.23 0.88
N THR A 29 -6.74 17.33 0.18
CA THR A 29 -7.49 18.59 0.04
C THR A 29 -8.70 18.70 0.97
N GLY A 30 -9.14 17.58 1.54
CA GLY A 30 -10.38 17.47 2.30
C GLY A 30 -10.25 17.66 3.81
N THR A 31 -11.37 17.48 4.50
CA THR A 31 -11.38 17.40 5.98
C THR A 31 -10.81 16.04 6.40
N PRO A 32 -9.93 15.98 7.42
CA PRO A 32 -9.35 14.72 7.89
C PRO A 32 -10.43 13.67 8.19
N ASN A 33 -10.35 12.54 7.50
CA ASN A 33 -11.25 11.42 7.69
C ASN A 33 -10.43 10.11 7.82
N PRO A 34 -10.32 9.54 9.03
CA PRO A 34 -9.49 8.36 9.27
C PRO A 34 -9.94 7.13 8.49
N ASN A 35 -11.24 7.04 8.16
CA ASN A 35 -11.76 5.92 7.37
C ASN A 35 -11.26 5.98 5.91
N LEU A 36 -10.98 7.17 5.38
CA LEU A 36 -10.41 7.33 4.04
C LEU A 36 -8.96 6.87 3.99
N HIS A 37 -8.15 7.19 5.02
CA HIS A 37 -6.76 6.72 5.09
C HIS A 37 -6.67 5.19 5.14
N HIS A 38 -7.50 4.54 5.95
CA HIS A 38 -7.51 3.08 6.01
C HIS A 38 -7.97 2.46 4.67
N THR A 39 -9.02 3.01 4.06
CA THR A 39 -9.52 2.56 2.75
C THR A 39 -8.47 2.75 1.65
N GLN A 40 -7.79 3.89 1.63
CA GLN A 40 -6.72 4.20 0.68
C GLN A 40 -5.57 3.19 0.81
N ARG A 41 -5.16 2.82 2.03
CA ARG A 41 -4.11 1.82 2.28
C ARG A 41 -4.53 0.42 1.82
N ILE A 42 -5.76 -0.01 2.10
CA ILE A 42 -6.30 -1.28 1.59
C ILE A 42 -6.24 -1.30 0.06
N LEU A 43 -6.70 -0.23 -0.58
CA LEU A 43 -6.76 -0.15 -2.04
C LEU A 43 -5.35 -0.15 -2.65
N ALA A 44 -4.42 0.61 -2.09
CA ALA A 44 -3.01 0.62 -2.50
C ALA A 44 -2.38 -0.78 -2.42
N TRP A 45 -2.62 -1.50 -1.32
CA TRP A 45 -2.15 -2.88 -1.15
C TRP A 45 -2.74 -3.82 -2.21
N ARG A 46 -4.06 -3.75 -2.46
CA ARG A 46 -4.73 -4.62 -3.45
C ARG A 46 -4.29 -4.31 -4.89
N ILE A 47 -4.09 -3.04 -5.23
CA ILE A 47 -3.53 -2.62 -6.52
C ILE A 47 -2.14 -3.22 -6.70
N LEU A 48 -1.28 -3.12 -5.67
CA LEU A 48 0.07 -3.67 -5.76
C LEU A 48 0.07 -5.20 -5.92
N ALA A 49 -0.81 -5.91 -5.23
CA ALA A 49 -0.97 -7.36 -5.38
C ALA A 49 -1.36 -7.77 -6.82
N ALA A 50 -2.17 -6.94 -7.48
CA ALA A 50 -2.62 -7.14 -8.86
C ALA A 50 -1.56 -6.76 -9.90
N LYS A 51 -0.56 -5.96 -9.55
CA LYS A 51 0.49 -5.51 -10.46
C LYS A 51 1.53 -6.60 -10.75
N THR A 52 2.01 -6.57 -11.98
CA THR A 52 3.26 -7.21 -12.41
C THR A 52 4.35 -6.16 -12.51
N GLY A 53 5.59 -6.52 -12.18
CA GLY A 53 6.72 -5.60 -12.27
C GLY A 53 8.05 -6.33 -12.19
N THR A 54 9.14 -5.57 -12.03
CA THR A 54 10.50 -6.09 -11.87
C THR A 54 11.16 -5.50 -10.62
N GLY A 55 12.25 -6.13 -10.15
CA GLY A 55 13.03 -5.62 -9.03
C GLY A 55 12.22 -5.53 -7.72
N LEU A 56 12.35 -4.42 -7.00
CA LEU A 56 11.68 -4.20 -5.72
C LEU A 56 10.15 -4.24 -5.85
N THR A 57 9.59 -3.63 -6.91
CA THR A 57 8.13 -3.65 -7.15
C THR A 57 7.59 -5.06 -7.31
N ALA A 58 8.32 -5.95 -8.00
CA ALA A 58 7.92 -7.35 -8.14
C ALA A 58 7.90 -8.09 -6.78
N ARG A 59 8.91 -7.83 -5.94
CA ARG A 59 9.01 -8.40 -4.60
C ARG A 59 7.87 -7.94 -3.71
N LEU A 60 7.60 -6.63 -3.68
CA LEU A 60 6.50 -6.08 -2.89
C LEU A 60 5.13 -6.57 -3.38
N ALA A 61 4.94 -6.70 -4.69
CA ALA A 61 3.73 -7.30 -5.26
C ALA A 61 3.54 -8.76 -4.84
N GLU A 62 4.63 -9.52 -4.70
CA GLU A 62 4.58 -10.90 -4.21
C GLU A 62 4.23 -10.97 -2.72
N LEU A 63 4.81 -10.11 -1.88
CA LEU A 63 4.42 -9.98 -0.48
C LEU A 63 2.94 -9.61 -0.36
N ALA A 64 2.50 -8.66 -1.18
CA ALA A 64 1.10 -8.21 -1.21
C ALA A 64 0.13 -9.34 -1.57
N ARG A 65 0.49 -10.24 -2.50
CA ARG A 65 -0.34 -11.40 -2.86
C ARG A 65 -0.41 -12.46 -1.76
N ARG A 66 0.68 -12.65 -1.00
CA ARG A 66 0.76 -13.67 0.06
C ARG A 66 0.03 -13.26 1.33
N ALA A 67 -0.07 -11.97 1.59
CA ALA A 67 -0.76 -11.45 2.76
C ALA A 67 -2.27 -11.70 2.67
N GLY A 68 -2.87 -12.10 3.78
CA GLY A 68 -4.32 -12.22 3.94
C GLY A 68 -4.97 -10.92 4.39
N THR A 69 -4.22 -10.04 5.06
CA THR A 69 -4.69 -8.74 5.58
C THR A 69 -3.71 -7.61 5.28
N LEU A 70 -4.16 -6.35 5.40
CA LEU A 70 -3.33 -5.17 5.19
C LEU A 70 -2.15 -5.15 6.19
N GLU A 71 -2.43 -5.49 7.45
CA GLU A 71 -1.45 -5.49 8.54
C GLU A 71 -0.34 -6.53 8.30
N GLN A 72 -0.71 -7.70 7.78
CA GLN A 72 0.26 -8.74 7.40
C GLN A 72 1.15 -8.26 6.26
N TYR A 73 0.57 -7.58 5.26
CA TYR A 73 1.33 -7.01 4.16
C TYR A 73 2.28 -5.92 4.65
N GLU A 74 1.81 -4.99 5.47
CA GLU A 74 2.63 -3.87 5.95
C GLU A 74 3.77 -4.33 6.84
N THR A 75 3.51 -5.30 7.72
CA THR A 75 4.58 -5.94 8.51
C THR A 75 5.63 -6.56 7.61
N ALA A 76 5.23 -7.35 6.61
CA ALA A 76 6.16 -7.99 5.69
C ALA A 76 6.91 -6.98 4.80
N ARG A 77 6.23 -5.89 4.40
CA ARG A 77 6.84 -4.78 3.65
C ARG A 77 7.90 -4.09 4.51
N ASP A 78 7.60 -3.81 5.75
CA ASP A 78 8.50 -3.09 6.65
C ASP A 78 9.73 -3.97 6.99
N ASP A 79 9.55 -5.29 7.15
CA ASP A 79 10.65 -6.25 7.29
C ASP A 79 11.57 -6.32 6.05
N GLU A 80 11.00 -6.27 4.84
CA GLU A 80 11.77 -6.27 3.58
C GLU A 80 12.46 -4.92 3.33
N LEU A 81 11.79 -3.80 3.60
CA LEU A 81 12.28 -2.46 3.29
C LEU A 81 13.21 -1.89 4.37
N GLY A 82 13.03 -2.25 5.64
CA GLY A 82 13.81 -1.72 6.76
C GLY A 82 15.32 -1.80 6.52
N PRO A 83 15.88 -2.98 6.21
CA PRO A 83 17.31 -3.12 5.93
C PRO A 83 17.80 -2.31 4.71
N ILE A 84 16.93 -2.11 3.71
CA ILE A 84 17.27 -1.32 2.51
C ILE A 84 17.37 0.16 2.89
N LEU A 85 16.42 0.67 3.67
CA LEU A 85 16.40 2.05 4.13
C LEU A 85 17.56 2.32 5.10
N ASP A 86 17.82 1.41 6.04
CA ASP A 86 18.96 1.50 6.96
C ASP A 86 20.30 1.54 6.20
N GLY A 87 20.41 0.74 5.12
CA GLY A 87 21.57 0.76 4.24
C GLY A 87 21.77 2.11 3.54
N LEU A 88 20.67 2.72 3.06
CA LEU A 88 20.70 4.05 2.42
C LEU A 88 21.05 5.17 3.40
N GLU A 89 20.66 5.06 4.67
CA GLU A 89 20.95 6.05 5.71
C GLU A 89 22.34 5.91 6.34
N SER A 90 23.07 4.84 6.01
CA SER A 90 24.40 4.56 6.55
C SER A 90 25.41 5.68 6.25
N ALA A 91 26.37 5.87 7.15
CA ALA A 91 27.37 6.94 7.06
C ALA A 91 28.24 6.86 5.79
N GLU A 92 28.35 5.68 5.15
CA GLU A 92 29.04 5.49 3.87
C GLU A 92 28.25 6.05 2.67
N ASN A 93 26.92 6.19 2.80
CA ASN A 93 26.02 6.71 1.77
C ASN A 93 25.58 8.17 2.01
N ARG A 94 25.97 8.78 3.14
CA ARG A 94 25.87 10.23 3.31
C ARG A 94 27.06 10.87 2.59
N ASP A 95 26.78 11.59 1.51
CA ASP A 95 27.81 12.37 0.79
C ASP A 95 28.67 13.19 1.78
N PRO A 96 30.01 13.26 1.58
CA PRO A 96 30.94 13.96 2.47
C PRO A 96 30.80 15.48 2.48
#